data_AF-B7FRU1-F1
#
_entry.id   AF-B7FRU1-F1
#
_cell.length_a   1.000
_cell.length_b   1.000
_cell.length_c   1.000
_cell.angle_alpha   90.00
_cell.angle_beta   90.00
_cell.angle_gamma   90.00
#
_symmetry.space_group_name_H-M   'P 1'
#
loop_
_entity.id
_entity.type
_entity.pdbx_description
1 polymer ?
#
loop_
_entity_poly.entity_id
_entity_poly.type
_entity_poly.pdbx_seq_one_letter_code
_entity_poly.pdbx_strand_id
1 'polypeptide(L)'
;MSAKVTDPNRQASSQVDFESLVVAAFVSLCVADSPHARLRQMHRATQNGRKVHCRALSGGKTNRCFKIYVAYEDGDDDDDSNNNLAVFGKLAFDHALWDPQHPMPYDLSRTVNEYRIMVAFQRYIPNAPVATPLACLDLTVPSGEFRDGLNTDTGVRQAKLLLIEWTQAEEPWAHQFNRGIVDQRVIPKVARALAALHNFPNINDFGRDFNQGVRPCMRLLFQACRDAMATLLSSNSKQDRCLAALRLLGPHGVERLMDRHVDSYECRNALVHHDVHLFNILVEPATPSNASCNNAETQKIKQATLTSERDEPAVVLCDWEMTFWGPMGSDPGKVMSWPLAVACCHAAADRDTELAGRLAVMTNVFWEAYANALRKNMDRDNDDCECQVFREAMGWTGSMLLTGIYVFGLYREELPLHSLSETLRVEVLASIGLLGIKLMQYGFEHMEPHLTLHQLRARYCIIIQEELKYLANNSR
;
A
#
# COMPACT_ATOMS: atom_id res chain seq x y z
N MET A 1 25.30 7.19 10.70
CA MET A 1 25.30 7.73 12.07
C MET A 1 26.04 9.05 12.06
N SER A 2 25.31 10.17 12.05
CA SER A 2 25.89 11.53 12.12
C SER A 2 25.63 12.08 13.53
N ALA A 3 26.68 12.52 14.22
CA ALA A 3 26.58 13.12 15.54
C ALA A 3 25.82 14.46 15.44
N LYS A 4 24.77 14.61 16.24
CA LYS A 4 24.06 15.90 16.39
C LYS A 4 24.96 16.88 17.14
N VAL A 5 25.46 17.89 16.43
CA VAL A 5 25.99 19.11 17.05
C VAL A 5 24.77 19.92 17.49
N THR A 6 24.54 20.04 18.79
CA THR A 6 23.48 20.88 19.36
C THR A 6 23.97 22.31 19.46
N ASP A 7 23.35 23.22 18.69
CA ASP A 7 23.55 24.67 18.80
C ASP A 7 22.93 25.19 20.11
N PRO A 8 23.72 25.79 21.02
CA PRO A 8 23.24 26.30 22.30
C PRO A 8 22.39 27.58 22.21
N ASN A 9 22.21 28.16 21.01
CA ASN A 9 21.40 29.38 20.81
C ASN A 9 19.97 29.14 20.30
N ARG A 10 19.48 27.89 20.28
CA ARG A 10 18.10 27.60 19.88
C ARG A 10 17.14 28.11 20.98
N GLN A 11 16.63 29.34 20.79
CA GLN A 11 15.50 29.87 21.56
C GLN A 11 14.39 28.81 21.60
N ALA A 12 13.73 28.67 22.75
CA ALA A 12 12.66 27.71 22.96
C ALA A 12 11.50 27.96 21.97
N SER A 13 11.59 27.40 20.77
CA SER A 13 10.53 27.43 19.78
C SER A 13 9.35 26.67 20.39
N SER A 14 8.18 27.31 20.48
CA SER A 14 6.95 26.66 20.89
C SER A 14 6.63 25.54 19.90
N GLN A 15 7.04 24.32 20.26
CA GLN A 15 6.80 23.14 19.45
C GLN A 15 5.29 22.90 19.38
N VAL A 16 4.75 22.74 18.17
CA VAL A 16 3.31 22.49 18.00
C VAL A 16 2.97 21.13 18.63
N ASP A 17 1.99 21.13 19.53
CA ASP A 17 1.41 19.91 20.10
C ASP A 17 0.23 19.45 19.23
N PHE A 18 0.54 18.56 18.29
CA PHE A 18 -0.46 17.98 17.39
C PHE A 18 -1.47 17.10 18.11
N GLU A 19 -1.08 16.42 19.20
CA GLU A 19 -1.97 15.51 19.93
C GLU A 19 -3.09 16.32 20.58
N SER A 20 -2.74 17.43 21.25
CA SER A 20 -3.74 18.37 21.80
C SER A 20 -4.66 18.95 20.73
N LEU A 21 -4.13 19.35 19.56
CA LEU A 21 -4.92 19.87 18.44
C LEU A 21 -5.93 18.82 17.94
N VAL A 22 -5.47 17.58 17.73
CA VAL A 22 -6.29 16.47 17.24
C VAL A 22 -7.35 16.08 18.26
N VAL A 23 -7.01 16.01 19.55
CA VAL A 23 -7.97 15.75 20.64
C VAL A 23 -9.05 16.83 20.69
N ALA A 24 -8.68 18.11 20.65
CA ALA A 24 -9.64 19.20 20.68
C ALA A 24 -10.62 19.13 19.51
N ALA A 25 -10.12 18.89 18.29
CA ALA A 25 -10.94 18.71 17.11
C ALA A 25 -11.87 17.49 17.22
N PHE A 26 -11.36 16.34 17.67
CA PHE A 26 -12.12 15.12 17.85
C PHE A 26 -13.23 15.24 18.90
N VAL A 27 -12.93 15.83 20.07
CA VAL A 27 -13.91 16.00 21.16
C VAL A 27 -15.09 16.86 20.71
N SER A 28 -14.87 17.86 19.84
CA SER A 28 -15.94 18.68 19.28
C SER A 28 -16.99 17.90 18.47
N LEU A 29 -16.62 16.71 17.95
CA LEU A 29 -17.53 15.82 17.22
C LEU A 29 -18.24 14.80 18.11
N CYS A 30 -17.79 14.64 19.35
CA CYS A 30 -18.35 13.70 20.31
C CYS A 30 -19.58 14.33 20.98
N VAL A 31 -20.71 14.28 20.29
CA VAL A 31 -22.01 14.78 20.74
C VAL A 31 -23.06 13.66 20.84
N ALA A 32 -24.08 13.85 21.69
CA ALA A 32 -25.10 12.83 21.98
C ALA A 32 -25.92 12.42 20.74
N ASP A 33 -26.12 13.34 19.81
CA ASP A 33 -26.90 13.20 18.57
C ASP A 33 -26.06 12.88 17.33
N SER A 34 -24.76 12.60 17.51
CA SER A 34 -23.87 12.26 16.39
C SER A 34 -24.45 11.11 15.56
N PRO A 35 -24.38 11.13 14.22
CA PRO A 35 -24.87 10.03 13.39
C PRO A 35 -24.07 8.74 13.60
N HIS A 36 -22.82 8.83 14.06
CA HIS A 36 -21.93 7.70 14.25
C HIS A 36 -22.03 7.13 15.68
N ALA A 37 -22.34 5.84 15.79
CA ALA A 37 -22.44 5.15 17.09
C ALA A 37 -21.15 5.25 17.91
N ARG A 38 -19.99 5.17 17.25
CA ARG A 38 -18.67 5.30 17.88
C ARG A 38 -18.49 6.66 18.57
N LEU A 39 -18.87 7.76 17.91
CA LEU A 39 -18.78 9.11 18.49
C LEU A 39 -19.76 9.30 19.65
N ARG A 40 -20.96 8.70 19.59
CA ARG A 40 -21.91 8.69 20.73
C ARG A 40 -21.38 7.91 21.93
N GLN A 41 -20.70 6.78 21.70
CA GLN A 41 -20.06 6.01 22.77
C GLN A 41 -18.95 6.82 23.46
N MET A 42 -18.11 7.48 22.66
CA MET A 42 -17.05 8.38 23.16
C MET A 42 -17.62 9.55 23.95
N HIS A 43 -18.67 10.21 23.44
CA HIS A 43 -19.38 11.27 24.16
C HIS A 43 -19.82 10.81 25.55
N ARG A 44 -20.53 9.67 25.65
CA ARG A 44 -20.97 9.12 26.95
C ARG A 44 -19.81 8.82 27.89
N ALA A 45 -18.72 8.27 27.36
CA ALA A 45 -17.53 7.96 28.16
C ALA A 45 -16.92 9.25 28.76
N THR A 46 -16.82 10.32 27.97
CA THR A 46 -16.30 11.62 28.45
C THR A 46 -17.23 12.32 29.43
N GLN A 47 -18.56 12.22 29.25
CA GLN A 47 -19.53 12.75 30.22
C GLN A 47 -19.43 12.05 31.59
N ASN A 48 -18.97 10.80 31.61
CA ASN A 48 -18.72 10.03 32.84
C ASN A 48 -17.33 10.31 33.45
N GLY A 49 -16.65 11.37 33.04
CA GLY A 49 -15.36 11.80 33.60
C GLY A 49 -14.13 11.11 33.02
N ARG A 50 -14.28 10.25 32.00
CA ARG A 50 -13.13 9.61 31.34
C ARG A 50 -12.40 10.59 30.42
N LYS A 51 -11.08 10.48 30.38
CA LYS A 51 -10.23 11.32 29.53
C LYS A 51 -10.07 10.74 28.13
N VAL A 52 -9.90 11.62 27.15
CA VAL A 52 -9.50 11.25 25.79
C VAL A 52 -7.98 11.36 25.70
N HIS A 53 -7.36 10.30 25.23
CA HIS A 53 -5.93 10.19 24.98
C HIS A 53 -5.69 10.21 23.47
N CYS A 54 -4.51 10.65 23.07
CA CYS A 54 -4.07 10.62 21.67
C CYS A 54 -2.61 10.21 21.64
N ARG A 55 -2.31 9.19 20.83
CA ARG A 55 -0.96 8.67 20.64
C ARG A 55 -0.61 8.77 19.16
N ALA A 56 0.46 9.48 18.83
CA ALA A 56 1.02 9.43 17.48
C ALA A 56 1.42 7.99 17.10
N LEU A 57 1.04 7.57 15.91
CA LEU A 57 1.42 6.28 15.33
C LEU A 57 2.58 6.50 14.37
N SER A 58 3.58 5.63 14.42
CA SER A 58 4.61 5.54 13.38
C SER A 58 4.02 4.89 12.13
N GLY A 59 4.44 5.33 10.93
CA GLY A 59 4.23 4.55 9.70
C GLY A 59 3.73 5.32 8.47
N GLY A 60 3.18 6.52 8.61
CA GLY A 60 2.76 7.33 7.47
C GLY A 60 3.92 8.09 6.82
N LYS A 61 4.19 7.84 5.53
CA LYS A 61 5.17 8.61 4.74
C LYS A 61 4.61 9.95 4.27
N THR A 62 3.29 10.09 4.15
CA THR A 62 2.63 11.28 3.58
C THR A 62 1.87 12.10 4.62
N ASN A 63 1.48 11.50 5.74
CA ASN A 63 0.57 12.09 6.73
C ASN A 63 0.97 11.67 8.15
N ARG A 64 0.55 12.44 9.16
CA ARG A 64 0.67 12.02 10.56
C ARG A 64 -0.54 11.20 10.95
N CYS A 65 -0.32 10.09 11.62
CA CYS A 65 -1.39 9.18 12.04
C CYS A 65 -1.46 9.13 13.57
N PHE A 66 -2.67 8.96 14.10
CA PHE A 66 -2.94 9.00 15.54
C PHE A 66 -3.95 7.90 15.92
N LYS A 67 -3.74 7.27 17.08
CA LYS A 67 -4.77 6.53 17.80
C LYS A 67 -5.38 7.48 18.83
N ILE A 68 -6.66 7.78 18.71
CA ILE A 68 -7.40 8.61 19.66
C ILE A 68 -8.35 7.69 20.42
N TYR A 69 -8.25 7.64 21.75
CA TYR A 69 -8.94 6.62 22.53
C TYR A 69 -9.37 7.10 23.91
N VAL A 70 -10.33 6.39 24.50
CA VAL A 70 -10.72 6.55 25.90
C VAL A 70 -10.36 5.27 26.64
N ALA A 71 -9.45 5.39 27.62
CA ALA A 71 -9.04 4.28 28.47
C ALA A 71 -10.17 3.85 29.42
N TYR A 72 -10.30 2.54 29.66
CA TYR A 72 -11.32 1.98 30.54
C TYR A 72 -10.92 1.95 32.03
N GLU A 73 -9.63 1.93 32.33
CA GLU A 73 -9.06 1.88 33.69
C GLU A 73 -7.95 2.93 33.82
N ASP A 74 -7.67 3.41 35.04
CA ASP A 74 -6.51 4.28 35.37
C ASP A 74 -5.16 3.51 35.31
N GLY A 75 -5.12 2.36 34.62
CA GLY A 75 -3.95 1.49 34.46
C GLY A 75 -3.09 1.89 33.26
N ASP A 76 -1.78 1.65 33.38
CA ASP A 76 -0.69 2.10 32.51
C ASP A 76 -1.06 2.36 31.04
N ASP A 77 -0.67 3.53 30.53
CA ASP A 77 -0.81 3.99 29.13
C ASP A 77 -0.21 3.03 28.07
N ASP A 78 0.47 1.97 28.50
CA ASP A 78 1.14 0.96 27.67
C ASP A 78 0.30 -0.30 27.39
N ASP A 79 -0.85 -0.51 28.04
CA ASP A 79 -1.69 -1.67 27.72
C ASP A 79 -2.52 -1.39 26.46
N ASP A 80 -1.99 -1.82 25.30
CA ASP A 80 -2.65 -1.81 23.98
C ASP A 80 -3.88 -2.74 23.91
N SER A 81 -4.45 -3.09 25.08
CA SER A 81 -5.60 -3.97 25.21
C SER A 81 -6.74 -3.52 24.29
N ASN A 82 -7.25 -4.52 23.56
CA ASN A 82 -8.23 -4.39 22.48
C ASN A 82 -9.62 -3.88 22.94
N ASN A 83 -9.74 -3.45 24.20
CA ASN A 83 -10.98 -3.01 24.82
C ASN A 83 -11.19 -1.49 24.78
N ASN A 84 -10.19 -0.70 24.40
CA ASN A 84 -10.33 0.75 24.36
C ASN A 84 -11.31 1.21 23.27
N LEU A 85 -12.20 2.14 23.60
CA LEU A 85 -12.97 2.86 22.59
C LEU A 85 -11.96 3.72 21.83
N ALA A 86 -11.75 3.44 20.55
CA ALA A 86 -10.73 4.11 19.74
C ALA A 86 -11.26 4.56 18.38
N VAL A 87 -10.60 5.57 17.83
CA VAL A 87 -10.68 6.00 16.44
C VAL A 87 -9.28 6.24 15.90
N PHE A 88 -9.12 6.11 14.59
CA PHE A 88 -7.91 6.47 13.88
C PHE A 88 -8.04 7.90 13.35
N GLY A 89 -7.01 8.71 13.55
CA GLY A 89 -6.90 10.06 13.01
C GLY A 89 -5.74 10.19 12.03
N LYS A 90 -6.00 10.74 10.85
CA LYS A 90 -4.99 11.05 9.82
C LYS A 90 -4.96 12.55 9.59
N LEU A 91 -3.84 13.19 9.94
CA LEU A 91 -3.60 14.61 9.76
C LEU A 91 -2.74 14.83 8.51
N ALA A 92 -3.34 15.43 7.50
CA ALA A 92 -2.76 15.70 6.20
C ALA A 92 -2.36 17.16 6.03
N PHE A 93 -1.28 17.38 5.29
CA PHE A 93 -0.74 18.69 4.94
C PHE A 93 -0.74 18.88 3.41
N ASP A 94 -0.53 20.13 2.97
CA ASP A 94 -0.40 20.54 1.56
C ASP A 94 0.91 20.09 0.88
N HIS A 95 1.66 19.22 1.54
CA HIS A 95 2.90 18.61 1.08
C HIS A 95 3.01 17.19 1.63
N ALA A 96 3.85 16.38 1.00
CA ALA A 96 4.16 15.04 1.48
C ALA A 96 5.29 15.06 2.52
N LEU A 97 5.23 14.19 3.54
CA LEU A 97 6.16 14.19 4.68
C LEU A 97 7.43 13.32 4.46
N TRP A 98 7.53 12.59 3.35
CA TRP A 98 8.59 11.60 3.13
C TRP A 98 9.92 12.22 2.68
N ASP A 99 9.89 13.46 2.20
CA ASP A 99 11.09 14.26 1.96
C ASP A 99 10.97 15.62 2.69
N PRO A 100 11.39 15.70 3.96
CA PRO A 100 11.38 16.95 4.71
C PRO A 100 12.30 18.03 4.13
N GLN A 101 13.28 17.66 3.29
CA GLN A 101 14.24 18.58 2.69
C GLN A 101 13.69 19.19 1.39
N HIS A 102 12.87 18.45 0.67
CA HIS A 102 12.23 18.90 -0.57
C HIS A 102 10.72 18.71 -0.46
N PRO A 103 9.99 19.69 0.11
CA PRO A 103 8.55 19.57 0.29
C PRO A 103 7.87 19.39 -1.06
N MET A 104 7.37 18.17 -1.28
CA MET A 104 6.65 17.79 -2.49
C MET A 104 5.21 18.26 -2.38
N PRO A 105 4.73 19.18 -3.25
CA PRO A 105 3.36 19.66 -3.20
C PRO A 105 2.37 18.50 -3.26
N TYR A 106 1.43 18.46 -2.33
CA TYR A 106 0.45 17.40 -2.24
C TYR A 106 -0.88 17.97 -1.79
N ASP A 107 -1.83 18.05 -2.71
CA ASP A 107 -3.09 18.76 -2.51
C ASP A 107 -3.89 18.17 -1.34
N LEU A 108 -4.38 19.03 -0.43
CA LEU A 108 -5.26 18.66 0.69
C LEU A 108 -6.61 18.12 0.23
N SER A 109 -7.03 18.42 -1.01
CA SER A 109 -8.23 17.86 -1.61
C SER A 109 -8.18 16.32 -1.66
N ARG A 110 -6.98 15.71 -1.64
CA ARG A 110 -6.82 14.25 -1.57
C ARG A 110 -7.49 13.63 -0.35
N THR A 111 -7.43 14.29 0.82
CA THR A 111 -8.01 13.78 2.07
C THR A 111 -9.53 13.93 2.07
N VAL A 112 -10.03 14.99 1.43
CA VAL A 112 -11.48 15.14 1.19
C VAL A 112 -11.97 14.07 0.23
N ASN A 113 -11.21 13.79 -0.83
CA ASN A 113 -11.54 12.77 -1.81
C ASN A 113 -11.46 11.36 -1.20
N GLU A 114 -10.46 11.09 -0.35
CA GLU A 114 -10.34 9.88 0.47
C GLU A 114 -11.62 9.64 1.29
N TYR A 115 -12.04 10.63 2.08
CA TYR A 115 -13.30 10.55 2.83
C TYR A 115 -14.50 10.24 1.93
N ARG A 116 -14.63 10.98 0.81
CA ARG A 116 -15.76 10.82 -0.11
C ARG A 116 -15.83 9.43 -0.73
N ILE A 117 -14.70 8.89 -1.19
CA ILE A 117 -14.69 7.56 -1.80
C ILE A 117 -14.95 6.48 -0.75
N MET A 118 -14.39 6.57 0.45
CA MET A 118 -14.67 5.61 1.53
C MET A 118 -16.17 5.56 1.85
N VAL A 119 -16.83 6.73 2.00
CA VAL A 119 -18.28 6.80 2.26
C VAL A 119 -19.07 6.14 1.13
N ALA A 120 -18.74 6.45 -0.12
CA ALA A 120 -19.47 5.91 -1.27
C ALA A 120 -19.23 4.40 -1.45
N PHE A 121 -17.99 3.95 -1.23
CA PHE A 121 -17.60 2.55 -1.35
C PHE A 121 -18.31 1.67 -0.32
N GLN A 122 -18.42 2.12 0.93
CA GLN A 122 -19.20 1.43 1.97
C GLN A 122 -20.69 1.31 1.63
N ARG A 123 -21.26 2.34 0.99
CA ARG A 123 -22.67 2.32 0.58
C ARG A 123 -22.89 1.37 -0.59
N TYR A 124 -21.93 1.31 -1.51
CA TYR A 124 -22.04 0.52 -2.73
C TYR A 124 -21.80 -0.98 -2.50
N ILE A 125 -20.88 -1.33 -1.60
CA ILE A 125 -20.47 -2.72 -1.36
C ILE A 125 -20.83 -3.11 0.07
N PRO A 126 -21.82 -4.00 0.26
CA PRO A 126 -22.09 -4.59 1.56
C PRO A 126 -20.83 -5.24 2.14
N ASN A 127 -20.52 -4.96 3.40
CA ASN A 127 -19.31 -5.45 4.08
C ASN A 127 -18.00 -5.12 3.33
N ALA A 128 -17.95 -3.96 2.66
CA ALA A 128 -16.74 -3.45 2.03
C ALA A 128 -15.55 -3.50 3.01
N PRO A 129 -14.36 -3.96 2.58
CA PRO A 129 -13.17 -3.95 3.42
C PRO A 129 -12.60 -2.54 3.50
N VAL A 130 -13.36 -1.60 4.06
CA VAL A 130 -12.96 -0.22 4.30
C VAL A 130 -13.52 0.20 5.67
N ALA A 131 -12.67 0.81 6.48
CA ALA A 131 -13.08 1.27 7.80
C ALA A 131 -14.05 2.47 7.67
N THR A 132 -14.98 2.60 8.62
CA THR A 132 -16.02 3.63 8.58
C THR A 132 -15.42 5.02 8.70
N PRO A 133 -15.51 5.87 7.67
CA PRO A 133 -15.11 7.27 7.80
C PRO A 133 -16.11 8.00 8.69
N LEU A 134 -15.61 8.74 9.68
CA LEU A 134 -16.41 9.45 10.68
C LEU A 134 -16.51 10.94 10.36
N ALA A 135 -15.41 11.57 9.99
CA ALA A 135 -15.38 12.99 9.64
C ALA A 135 -14.11 13.34 8.83
N CYS A 136 -14.17 14.44 8.07
CA CYS A 136 -13.01 15.09 7.48
C CYS A 136 -13.08 16.58 7.81
N LEU A 137 -12.18 17.06 8.67
CA LEU A 137 -12.20 18.41 9.24
C LEU A 137 -11.12 19.30 8.63
N ASP A 138 -11.46 20.58 8.46
CA ASP A 138 -10.50 21.64 8.23
C ASP A 138 -9.85 22.06 9.55
N LEU A 139 -8.52 22.04 9.61
CA LEU A 139 -7.76 22.48 10.76
C LEU A 139 -6.79 23.60 10.39
N THR A 140 -6.61 24.50 11.33
CA THR A 140 -5.60 25.54 11.30
C THR A 140 -4.48 25.16 12.27
N VAL A 141 -3.28 24.94 11.74
CA VAL A 141 -2.10 24.59 12.52
C VAL A 141 -1.28 25.87 12.76
N PRO A 142 -0.98 26.23 14.02
CA PRO A 142 -0.13 27.39 14.32
C PRO A 142 1.26 27.27 13.68
N SER A 143 1.86 28.41 13.34
CA SER A 143 3.27 28.46 12.92
C SER A 143 4.19 28.02 14.06
N GLY A 144 5.16 27.16 13.78
CA GLY A 144 6.19 26.76 14.73
C GLY A 144 7.18 25.78 14.12
N GLU A 145 8.30 25.53 14.81
CA GLU A 145 9.19 24.44 14.41
C GLU A 145 8.43 23.11 14.56
N PHE A 146 8.23 22.42 13.44
CA PHE A 146 7.81 21.04 13.48
C PHE A 146 8.97 20.19 14.02
N ARG A 147 8.66 19.16 14.83
CA ARG A 147 9.65 18.22 15.38
C ARG A 147 10.58 17.60 14.32
N ASP A 148 10.14 17.60 13.07
CA ASP A 148 10.79 16.91 11.95
C ASP A 148 11.63 17.86 11.06
N GLY A 149 11.94 19.06 11.55
CA GLY A 149 12.87 19.97 10.88
C GLY A 149 12.28 20.78 9.72
N LEU A 150 10.97 20.67 9.46
CA LEU A 150 10.24 21.63 8.64
C LEU A 150 10.15 22.94 9.42
N ASN A 151 11.12 23.83 9.19
CA ASN A 151 11.02 25.21 9.66
C ASN A 151 10.15 25.97 8.65
N THR A 152 9.07 26.59 9.10
CA THR A 152 8.15 27.29 8.22
C THR A 152 8.02 28.71 8.71
N ASP A 153 8.86 29.59 8.17
CA ASP A 153 8.97 31.02 8.53
C ASP A 153 7.71 31.84 8.20
N THR A 154 6.62 31.22 7.74
CA THR A 154 5.43 31.91 7.22
C THR A 154 4.12 31.30 7.74
N GLY A 155 3.64 31.78 8.88
CA GLY A 155 2.21 31.83 9.21
C GLY A 155 1.46 30.52 9.49
N VAL A 156 0.16 30.69 9.71
CA VAL A 156 -0.85 29.63 9.91
C VAL A 156 -0.92 28.71 8.69
N ARG A 157 -0.85 27.39 8.91
CA ARG A 157 -1.04 26.39 7.85
C ARG A 157 -2.43 25.75 7.91
N GLN A 158 -2.97 25.46 6.73
CA GLN A 158 -4.16 24.62 6.59
C GLN A 158 -3.76 23.15 6.67
N ALA A 159 -4.58 22.35 7.34
CA ALA A 159 -4.45 20.90 7.40
C ALA A 159 -5.84 20.25 7.32
N LYS A 160 -5.87 18.97 6.95
CA LYS A 160 -7.10 18.16 6.98
C LYS A 160 -6.95 17.05 8.01
N LEU A 161 -7.94 16.88 8.88
CA LEU A 161 -8.02 15.74 9.80
C LEU A 161 -9.12 14.78 9.35
N LEU A 162 -8.73 13.62 8.85
CA LEU A 162 -9.62 12.51 8.55
C LEU A 162 -9.72 11.61 9.78
N LEU A 163 -10.94 11.40 10.27
CA LEU A 163 -11.25 10.50 11.39
C LEU A 163 -11.97 9.27 10.85
N ILE A 164 -11.49 8.09 11.26
CA ILE A 164 -11.94 6.78 10.79
C ILE A 164 -12.17 5.89 12.02
N GLU A 165 -13.16 5.01 11.97
CA GLU A 165 -13.36 4.01 13.02
C GLU A 165 -12.12 3.11 13.17
N TRP A 166 -11.74 2.84 14.42
CA TRP A 166 -10.65 1.92 14.71
C TRP A 166 -11.04 0.50 14.29
N THR A 167 -10.15 -0.16 13.54
CA THR A 167 -10.38 -1.49 12.98
C THR A 167 -9.77 -2.58 13.87
N GLN A 168 -10.35 -3.78 13.81
CA GLN A 168 -9.83 -5.00 14.46
C GLN A 168 -8.81 -5.75 13.59
N ALA A 169 -8.74 -5.41 12.29
CA ALA A 169 -7.63 -5.79 11.45
C ALA A 169 -6.43 -4.90 11.81
N GLU A 170 -5.38 -5.52 12.34
CA GLU A 170 -4.25 -4.83 13.00
C GLU A 170 -2.92 -5.07 12.28
N GLU A 171 -2.81 -6.16 11.53
CA GLU A 171 -1.56 -6.56 10.89
C GLU A 171 -1.54 -6.10 9.41
N PRO A 172 -0.50 -5.38 8.96
CA PRO A 172 -0.22 -5.23 7.54
C PRO A 172 -0.07 -6.60 6.86
N TRP A 173 -0.83 -6.86 5.81
CA TRP A 173 -0.87 -8.17 5.15
C TRP A 173 0.52 -8.60 4.64
N ALA A 174 1.38 -7.64 4.31
CA ALA A 174 2.78 -7.85 3.97
C ALA A 174 3.53 -8.73 4.99
N HIS A 175 3.27 -8.57 6.29
CA HIS A 175 3.96 -9.31 7.34
C HIS A 175 3.66 -10.82 7.32
N GLN A 176 2.47 -11.21 6.87
CA GLN A 176 2.11 -12.62 6.67
C GLN A 176 2.99 -13.28 5.60
N PHE A 177 3.25 -12.56 4.50
CA PHE A 177 4.15 -13.03 3.45
C PHE A 177 5.59 -13.10 3.95
N ASN A 178 6.06 -12.11 4.69
CA ASN A 178 7.42 -12.09 5.27
C ASN A 178 7.69 -13.37 6.07
N ARG A 179 6.71 -13.80 6.89
CA ARG A 179 6.78 -15.03 7.68
C ARG A 179 6.50 -16.31 6.90
N GLY A 180 6.05 -16.21 5.65
CA GLY A 180 5.62 -17.37 4.86
C GLY A 180 4.33 -18.04 5.37
N ILE A 181 3.48 -17.31 6.11
CA ILE A 181 2.26 -17.81 6.73
C ILE A 181 1.10 -16.88 6.32
N VAL A 182 0.41 -17.21 5.23
CA VAL A 182 -0.61 -16.35 4.61
C VAL A 182 -2.02 -16.90 4.82
N ASP A 183 -2.93 -16.07 5.29
CA ASP A 183 -4.36 -16.37 5.29
C ASP A 183 -4.95 -16.21 3.88
N GLN A 184 -5.19 -17.35 3.21
CA GLN A 184 -5.71 -17.35 1.85
C GLN A 184 -7.14 -16.82 1.74
N ARG A 185 -7.91 -16.74 2.84
CA ARG A 185 -9.27 -16.18 2.83
C ARG A 185 -9.28 -14.69 2.53
N VAL A 186 -8.17 -13.99 2.79
CA VAL A 186 -8.00 -12.56 2.51
C VAL A 186 -8.00 -12.29 1.01
N ILE A 187 -7.35 -13.14 0.22
CA ILE A 187 -7.16 -12.99 -1.23
C ILE A 187 -8.49 -12.69 -1.96
N PRO A 188 -9.53 -13.55 -1.86
CA PRO A 188 -10.76 -13.30 -2.60
C PRO A 188 -11.53 -12.09 -2.07
N LYS A 189 -11.34 -11.65 -0.82
CA LYS A 189 -11.98 -10.45 -0.27
C LYS A 189 -11.36 -9.17 -0.84
N VAL A 190 -10.03 -9.08 -0.86
CA VAL A 190 -9.29 -7.97 -1.48
C VAL A 190 -9.57 -7.92 -2.99
N ALA A 191 -9.49 -9.07 -3.67
CA ALA A 191 -9.71 -9.17 -5.10
C ALA A 191 -11.12 -8.70 -5.51
N ARG A 192 -12.16 -9.10 -4.78
CA ARG A 192 -13.54 -8.65 -5.00
C ARG A 192 -13.71 -7.15 -4.77
N ALA A 193 -13.09 -6.61 -3.72
CA ALA A 193 -13.18 -5.18 -3.42
C ALA A 193 -12.57 -4.32 -4.55
N LEU A 194 -11.37 -4.68 -5.03
CA LEU A 194 -10.73 -3.98 -6.14
C LEU A 194 -11.53 -4.10 -7.44
N ALA A 195 -12.03 -5.31 -7.76
CA ALA A 195 -12.90 -5.48 -8.92
C ALA A 195 -14.21 -4.68 -8.82
N ALA A 196 -14.76 -4.51 -7.62
CA ALA A 196 -15.95 -3.70 -7.39
C ALA A 196 -15.65 -2.19 -7.47
N LEU A 197 -14.46 -1.74 -7.05
CA LEU A 197 -13.99 -0.37 -7.27
C LEU A 197 -13.84 -0.06 -8.77
N HIS A 198 -13.28 -1.00 -9.52
CA HIS A 198 -13.06 -0.79 -10.95
C HIS A 198 -14.35 -0.80 -11.78
N ASN A 199 -15.40 -1.45 -11.25
CA ASN A 199 -16.74 -1.48 -11.83
C ASN A 199 -17.71 -0.49 -11.15
N PHE A 200 -17.21 0.53 -10.46
CA PHE A 200 -18.05 1.46 -9.73
C PHE A 200 -19.01 2.21 -10.70
N PRO A 201 -20.34 2.07 -10.58
CA PRO A 201 -21.29 2.49 -11.61
C PRO A 201 -21.56 4.00 -11.59
N ASN A 202 -21.28 4.67 -10.48
CA ASN A 202 -21.59 6.09 -10.29
C ASN A 202 -20.46 7.00 -10.78
N ILE A 203 -20.19 7.00 -12.09
CA ILE A 203 -19.35 8.02 -12.73
C ILE A 203 -19.89 9.45 -12.49
N ASN A 204 -21.18 9.59 -12.16
CA ASN A 204 -21.80 10.87 -11.85
C ASN A 204 -21.37 11.43 -10.47
N ASP A 205 -21.09 10.56 -9.49
CA ASP A 205 -20.60 10.99 -8.16
C ASP A 205 -19.09 11.28 -8.19
N PHE A 206 -18.38 10.56 -9.07
CA PHE A 206 -16.94 10.64 -9.25
C PHE A 206 -16.63 10.79 -10.75
N GLY A 207 -16.76 12.02 -11.27
CA GLY A 207 -16.43 12.32 -12.68
C GLY A 207 -14.99 11.95 -13.05
N ARG A 208 -14.66 11.93 -14.34
CA ARG A 208 -13.32 11.53 -14.86
C ARG A 208 -12.13 12.33 -14.34
N ASP A 209 -12.40 13.47 -13.71
CA ASP A 209 -11.42 14.34 -13.05
C ASP A 209 -11.44 14.22 -11.53
N PHE A 210 -12.05 13.17 -10.97
CA PHE A 210 -11.95 12.89 -9.55
C PHE A 210 -10.49 12.78 -9.12
N ASN A 211 -10.15 13.51 -8.06
CA ASN A 211 -8.86 13.52 -7.40
C ASN A 211 -7.64 13.79 -8.30
N GLN A 212 -7.77 14.57 -9.38
CA GLN A 212 -6.63 14.87 -10.27
C GLN A 212 -5.48 15.63 -9.55
N GLY A 213 -5.76 16.26 -8.41
CA GLY A 213 -4.77 16.98 -7.59
C GLY A 213 -3.62 16.11 -7.07
N VAL A 214 -3.76 14.78 -7.03
CA VAL A 214 -2.65 13.89 -6.62
C VAL A 214 -1.65 13.58 -7.73
N ARG A 215 -2.03 13.80 -9.00
CA ARG A 215 -1.20 13.40 -10.16
C ARG A 215 0.13 14.16 -10.27
N PRO A 216 0.20 15.48 -10.00
CA PRO A 216 1.47 16.19 -10.03
C PRO A 216 2.53 15.57 -9.12
N CYS A 217 2.16 15.13 -7.91
CA CYS A 217 3.07 14.44 -6.99
C CYS A 217 3.64 13.16 -7.61
N MET A 218 2.80 12.34 -8.24
CA MET A 218 3.25 11.11 -8.90
C MET A 218 4.12 11.37 -10.13
N ARG A 219 3.80 12.40 -10.92
CA ARG A 219 4.64 12.79 -12.08
C ARG A 219 6.05 13.21 -11.63
N LEU A 220 6.15 13.93 -10.52
CA LEU A 220 7.45 14.25 -9.93
C LEU A 220 8.17 12.99 -9.44
N LEU A 221 7.46 12.01 -8.86
CA LEU A 221 8.05 10.73 -8.49
C LEU A 221 8.57 9.94 -9.70
N PHE A 222 7.84 9.95 -10.83
CA PHE A 222 8.33 9.34 -12.07
C PHE A 222 9.59 10.04 -12.60
N GLN A 223 9.65 11.37 -12.51
CA GLN A 223 10.86 12.11 -12.88
C GLN A 223 12.03 11.75 -11.96
N ALA A 224 11.83 11.75 -10.64
CA ALA A 224 12.86 11.34 -9.69
C ALA A 224 13.36 9.90 -9.97
N CYS A 225 12.48 9.03 -10.43
CA CYS A 225 12.84 7.67 -10.82
C CYS A 225 13.74 7.64 -12.07
N ARG A 226 13.40 8.45 -13.09
CA ARG A 226 14.25 8.61 -14.29
C ARG A 226 15.64 9.11 -13.91
N ASP A 227 15.71 10.13 -13.06
CA ASP A 227 16.98 10.72 -12.61
C ASP A 227 17.82 9.73 -11.82
N ALA A 228 17.18 8.94 -10.95
CA ALA A 228 17.84 7.88 -10.19
C ALA A 228 18.39 6.78 -11.13
N MET A 229 17.61 6.34 -12.13
CA MET A 229 18.09 5.36 -13.10
C MET A 229 19.21 5.88 -14.01
N ALA A 230 19.15 7.15 -14.44
CA ALA A 230 20.24 7.79 -15.17
C ALA A 230 21.53 7.83 -14.33
N THR A 231 21.40 8.14 -13.03
CA THR A 231 22.51 8.10 -12.09
C THR A 231 23.09 6.69 -11.98
N LEU A 232 22.26 5.66 -11.82
CA LEU A 232 22.71 4.26 -11.80
C LEU A 232 23.48 3.87 -13.07
N LEU A 233 22.96 4.22 -14.25
CA LEU A 233 23.59 3.94 -15.54
C LEU A 233 24.96 4.60 -15.71
N SER A 234 25.11 5.84 -15.23
CA SER A 234 26.37 6.61 -15.30
C SER A 234 27.37 6.25 -14.19
N SER A 235 26.93 5.58 -13.13
CA SER A 235 27.79 5.27 -11.99
C SER A 235 28.81 4.18 -12.31
N ASN A 236 29.99 4.26 -11.70
CA ASN A 236 31.00 3.20 -11.67
C ASN A 236 30.74 2.18 -10.53
N SER A 237 29.48 2.05 -10.09
CA SER A 237 29.12 1.14 -9.00
C SER A 237 29.43 -0.31 -9.37
N LYS A 238 29.59 -1.16 -8.35
CA LYS A 238 29.73 -2.61 -8.55
C LYS A 238 28.54 -3.11 -9.35
N GLN A 239 28.83 -3.77 -10.46
CA GLN A 239 27.81 -4.26 -11.37
C GLN A 239 27.05 -5.43 -10.73
N ASP A 240 25.75 -5.25 -10.53
CA ASP A 240 24.82 -6.34 -10.27
C ASP A 240 24.07 -6.72 -11.56
N ARG A 241 23.27 -7.80 -11.51
CA ARG A 241 22.52 -8.32 -12.67
C ARG A 241 21.42 -7.37 -13.17
N CYS A 242 20.76 -6.63 -12.27
CA CYS A 242 19.75 -5.65 -12.64
C CYS A 242 20.41 -4.48 -13.38
N LEU A 243 21.49 -3.92 -12.83
CA LEU A 243 22.23 -2.83 -13.45
C LEU A 243 22.84 -3.25 -14.79
N ALA A 244 23.33 -4.49 -14.90
CA ALA A 244 23.78 -5.04 -16.17
C ALA A 244 22.65 -5.05 -17.21
N ALA A 245 21.44 -5.46 -16.84
CA ALA A 245 20.28 -5.44 -17.72
C ALA A 245 19.84 -4.01 -18.10
N LEU A 246 19.83 -3.07 -17.16
CA LEU A 246 19.57 -1.65 -17.45
C LEU A 246 20.60 -1.08 -18.44
N ARG A 247 21.89 -1.41 -18.28
CA ARG A 247 22.94 -0.99 -19.21
C ARG A 247 22.78 -1.62 -20.60
N LEU A 248 22.31 -2.86 -20.69
CA LEU A 248 22.01 -3.52 -21.96
C LEU A 248 20.82 -2.86 -22.68
N LEU A 249 19.79 -2.40 -21.94
CA LEU A 249 18.73 -1.56 -22.52
C LEU A 249 19.25 -0.21 -23.01
N GLY A 250 20.25 0.33 -22.29
CA GLY A 250 20.84 1.64 -22.52
C GLY A 250 19.91 2.80 -22.13
N PRO A 251 20.41 4.05 -22.13
CA PRO A 251 19.63 5.21 -21.70
C PRO A 251 18.31 5.37 -22.46
N HIS A 252 18.33 5.22 -23.79
CA HIS A 252 17.12 5.30 -24.61
C HIS A 252 16.12 4.17 -24.33
N GLY A 253 16.59 2.97 -23.98
CA GLY A 253 15.70 1.87 -23.60
C GLY A 253 14.98 2.14 -22.30
N VAL A 254 15.73 2.61 -21.29
CA VAL A 254 15.16 2.99 -19.98
C VAL A 254 14.19 4.17 -20.11
N GLU A 255 14.51 5.18 -20.91
CA GLU A 255 13.64 6.32 -21.16
C GLU A 255 12.32 5.89 -21.80
N ARG A 256 12.37 5.08 -22.87
CA ARG A 256 11.14 4.54 -23.50
C ARG A 256 10.31 3.72 -22.52
N LEU A 257 10.94 2.85 -21.73
CA LEU A 257 10.24 2.04 -20.73
C LEU A 257 9.50 2.92 -19.71
N MET A 258 10.14 4.02 -19.28
CA MET A 258 9.53 4.99 -18.37
C MET A 258 8.46 5.86 -19.00
N ASP A 259 8.60 6.22 -20.28
CA ASP A 259 7.53 6.91 -21.02
C ASP A 259 6.28 6.01 -21.09
N ARG A 260 6.44 4.72 -21.38
CA ARG A 260 5.30 3.77 -21.40
C ARG A 260 4.67 3.55 -20.03
N HIS A 261 5.48 3.56 -18.97
CA HIS A 261 4.96 3.53 -17.61
C HIS A 261 4.11 4.78 -17.29
N VAL A 262 4.58 5.97 -17.68
CA VAL A 262 3.83 7.22 -17.55
C VAL A 262 2.56 7.20 -18.40
N ASP A 263 2.63 6.73 -19.66
CA ASP A 263 1.46 6.57 -20.53
C ASP A 263 0.38 5.70 -19.85
N SER A 264 0.79 4.58 -19.23
CA SER A 264 -0.13 3.71 -18.48
C SER A 264 -0.75 4.46 -17.30
N TYR A 265 0.03 5.22 -16.52
CA TYR A 265 -0.50 6.05 -15.42
C TYR A 265 -1.51 7.09 -15.91
N GLU A 266 -1.33 7.61 -17.12
CA GLU A 266 -2.21 8.62 -17.70
C GLU A 266 -3.57 8.08 -18.18
N CYS A 267 -3.68 6.76 -18.39
CA CYS A 267 -4.94 6.08 -18.71
C CYS A 267 -6.03 6.36 -17.67
N ARG A 268 -7.29 6.38 -18.10
CA ARG A 268 -8.46 6.73 -17.27
C ARG A 268 -9.59 5.71 -17.46
N ASN A 269 -9.26 4.43 -17.26
CA ASN A 269 -10.12 3.32 -17.63
C ASN A 269 -11.11 2.97 -16.51
N ALA A 270 -10.71 3.14 -15.26
CA ALA A 270 -11.55 2.89 -14.08
C ALA A 270 -11.16 3.79 -12.92
N LEU A 271 -12.03 3.90 -11.93
CA LEU A 271 -11.62 4.35 -10.60
C LEU A 271 -10.71 3.27 -10.00
N VAL A 272 -9.52 3.66 -9.55
CA VAL A 272 -8.51 2.76 -8.96
C VAL A 272 -8.07 3.33 -7.62
N HIS A 273 -7.72 2.49 -6.66
CA HIS A 273 -7.14 2.89 -5.37
C HIS A 273 -5.75 3.50 -5.58
N HIS A 274 -5.02 2.97 -6.54
CA HIS A 274 -3.67 3.32 -6.97
C HIS A 274 -2.55 3.21 -5.93
N ASP A 275 -2.83 3.10 -4.63
CA ASP A 275 -1.81 2.82 -3.61
C ASP A 275 -2.08 1.55 -2.78
N VAL A 276 -2.66 0.52 -3.42
CA VAL A 276 -3.04 -0.74 -2.76
C VAL A 276 -1.89 -1.75 -2.72
N HIS A 277 -0.79 -1.37 -2.07
CA HIS A 277 0.28 -2.32 -1.73
C HIS A 277 -0.06 -3.08 -0.44
N LEU A 278 0.61 -4.21 -0.18
CA LEU A 278 0.27 -5.09 0.96
C LEU A 278 0.43 -4.43 2.35
N PHE A 279 1.19 -3.34 2.47
CA PHE A 279 1.25 -2.54 3.70
C PHE A 279 0.04 -1.64 3.94
N ASN A 280 -0.77 -1.35 2.90
CA ASN A 280 -2.03 -0.60 2.98
C ASN A 280 -3.24 -1.54 3.06
N ILE A 281 -3.01 -2.81 3.41
CA ILE A 281 -4.05 -3.81 3.61
C ILE A 281 -3.86 -4.35 5.02
N LEU A 282 -4.77 -3.99 5.93
CA LEU A 282 -4.78 -4.56 7.28
C LEU A 282 -5.63 -5.82 7.29
N VAL A 283 -5.14 -6.85 7.98
CA VAL A 283 -5.79 -8.14 8.13
C VAL A 283 -5.79 -8.59 9.59
N GLU A 284 -6.66 -9.53 9.93
CA GLU A 284 -6.47 -10.29 11.17
C GLU A 284 -5.15 -11.07 11.13
N PRO A 285 -4.45 -11.21 12.28
CA PRO A 285 -3.22 -11.98 12.33
C PRO A 285 -3.42 -13.42 11.84
N ALA A 286 -2.49 -13.89 11.03
CA ALA A 286 -2.47 -15.30 10.65
C ALA A 286 -2.16 -16.17 11.88
N THR A 287 -2.98 -17.19 12.08
CA THR A 287 -2.84 -18.23 13.10
C THR A 287 -2.58 -19.57 12.41
N PRO A 288 -1.99 -20.57 13.08
CA PRO A 288 -1.81 -21.90 12.49
C PRO A 288 -3.12 -22.55 11.99
N SER A 289 -4.28 -22.16 12.54
CA SER A 289 -5.58 -22.71 12.14
C SER A 289 -6.12 -22.09 10.84
N ASN A 290 -5.92 -20.80 10.60
CA ASN A 290 -6.37 -20.10 9.38
C ASN A 290 -5.29 -19.98 8.29
N ALA A 291 -4.01 -20.14 8.64
CA ALA A 291 -2.92 -20.19 7.68
C ALA A 291 -2.99 -21.49 6.88
N SER A 292 -2.98 -21.38 5.56
CA SER A 292 -2.84 -22.53 4.66
C SER A 292 -1.58 -22.38 3.82
N CYS A 293 -0.46 -22.80 4.41
CA CYS A 293 0.73 -23.18 3.68
C CYS A 293 0.90 -24.71 3.60
N ASN A 294 -0.07 -25.47 4.10
CA ASN A 294 -0.06 -26.93 4.09
C ASN A 294 -0.85 -27.44 2.87
N ASN A 295 -0.13 -28.05 1.93
CA ASN A 295 -0.52 -29.05 0.91
C ASN A 295 -2.01 -29.13 0.46
N ALA A 296 -2.22 -29.27 -0.86
CA ALA A 296 -3.53 -29.32 -1.54
C ALA A 296 -4.56 -30.31 -0.95
N GLU A 297 -4.11 -31.29 -0.19
CA GLU A 297 -4.95 -32.27 0.52
C GLU A 297 -5.65 -31.68 1.75
N THR A 298 -5.03 -30.70 2.43
CA THR A 298 -5.60 -29.97 3.57
C THR A 298 -6.68 -28.98 3.12
N GLN A 299 -6.60 -28.47 1.89
CA GLN A 299 -7.64 -27.59 1.29
C GLN A 299 -8.96 -28.34 1.07
N LYS A 300 -8.94 -29.60 0.63
CA LYS A 300 -10.17 -30.39 0.44
C LYS A 300 -10.88 -30.73 1.76
N ILE A 301 -10.13 -30.90 2.84
CA ILE A 301 -10.70 -31.24 4.16
C ILE A 301 -11.23 -29.99 4.87
N LYS A 302 -10.53 -28.85 4.84
CA LYS A 302 -10.98 -27.61 5.50
C LYS A 302 -12.20 -26.97 4.82
N GLN A 303 -12.37 -27.11 3.50
CA GLN A 303 -13.56 -26.60 2.79
C GLN A 303 -14.86 -27.31 3.25
N ALA A 304 -14.76 -28.48 3.87
CA ALA A 304 -15.90 -29.27 4.33
C ALA A 304 -16.23 -29.10 5.83
N THR A 305 -15.40 -28.39 6.62
CA THR A 305 -15.56 -28.32 8.10
C THR A 305 -15.50 -26.93 8.73
N LEU A 306 -15.50 -25.85 7.94
CA LEU A 306 -15.60 -24.49 8.49
C LEU A 306 -17.08 -24.19 8.82
N THR A 307 -17.43 -24.36 10.10
CA THR A 307 -18.76 -24.12 10.67
C THR A 307 -18.69 -23.20 11.90
N SER A 308 -17.76 -22.24 11.94
CA SER A 308 -17.73 -21.24 13.02
C SER A 308 -18.24 -19.89 12.52
N GLU A 309 -19.06 -19.20 13.31
CA GLU A 309 -19.79 -17.97 12.95
C GLU A 309 -18.90 -16.76 12.57
N ARG A 310 -17.58 -16.89 12.52
CA ARG A 310 -16.66 -15.92 11.87
C ARG A 310 -15.99 -16.55 10.64
N ASP A 311 -16.78 -16.90 9.64
CA ASP A 311 -16.27 -17.49 8.39
C ASP A 311 -15.49 -16.49 7.52
N GLU A 312 -15.63 -15.18 7.74
CA GLU A 312 -14.90 -14.15 6.99
C GLU A 312 -13.74 -13.52 7.77
N PRO A 313 -12.55 -13.38 7.15
CA PRO A 313 -11.44 -12.67 7.78
C PRO A 313 -11.75 -11.18 7.90
N ALA A 314 -11.26 -10.56 8.98
CA ALA A 314 -11.19 -9.11 9.08
C ALA A 314 -10.17 -8.59 8.05
N VAL A 315 -10.61 -7.71 7.14
CA VAL A 315 -9.78 -7.10 6.08
C VAL A 315 -10.19 -5.65 5.93
N VAL A 316 -9.21 -4.74 5.89
CA VAL A 316 -9.40 -3.31 5.65
C VAL A 316 -8.36 -2.83 4.64
N LEU A 317 -8.82 -2.24 3.55
CA LEU A 317 -8.02 -1.44 2.62
C LEU A 317 -7.90 -0.03 3.19
N CYS A 318 -6.66 0.44 3.31
CA CYS A 318 -6.30 1.70 3.93
C CYS A 318 -5.74 2.68 2.89
N ASP A 319 -5.70 3.96 3.27
CA ASP A 319 -5.03 5.02 2.53
C ASP A 319 -5.58 5.28 1.11
N TRP A 320 -6.86 5.62 1.05
CA TRP A 320 -7.57 5.84 -0.22
C TRP A 320 -7.25 7.19 -0.88
N GLU A 321 -6.26 7.94 -0.36
CA GLU A 321 -5.91 9.29 -0.80
C GLU A 321 -5.45 9.37 -2.26
N MET A 322 -4.97 8.25 -2.80
CA MET A 322 -4.53 8.11 -4.19
C MET A 322 -5.62 7.62 -5.13
N THR A 323 -6.88 7.56 -4.70
CA THR A 323 -7.96 7.05 -5.56
C THR A 323 -8.27 8.05 -6.68
N PHE A 324 -8.12 7.66 -7.95
CA PHE A 324 -8.47 8.49 -9.13
C PHE A 324 -8.88 7.62 -10.33
N TRP A 325 -9.30 8.25 -11.44
CA TRP A 325 -9.54 7.54 -12.70
C TRP A 325 -8.23 7.17 -13.40
N GLY A 326 -7.82 5.91 -13.27
CA GLY A 326 -6.51 5.38 -13.66
C GLY A 326 -6.56 4.09 -14.48
N PRO A 327 -5.40 3.43 -14.68
CA PRO A 327 -5.29 2.12 -15.31
C PRO A 327 -5.74 1.00 -14.37
N MET A 328 -6.72 0.18 -14.79
CA MET A 328 -7.24 -0.93 -13.97
C MET A 328 -6.16 -1.90 -13.50
N GLY A 329 -5.10 -2.11 -14.30
CA GLY A 329 -4.00 -2.98 -13.91
C GLY A 329 -3.14 -2.47 -12.76
N SER A 330 -3.21 -1.19 -12.36
CA SER A 330 -2.33 -0.67 -11.32
C SER A 330 -2.55 -1.32 -9.97
N ASP A 331 -3.80 -1.53 -9.59
CA ASP A 331 -4.16 -2.07 -8.29
C ASP A 331 -3.75 -3.54 -8.15
N PRO A 332 -4.17 -4.46 -9.04
CA PRO A 332 -3.71 -5.84 -8.96
C PRO A 332 -2.19 -5.96 -9.10
N GLY A 333 -1.55 -5.14 -9.94
CA GLY A 333 -0.10 -5.15 -10.08
C GLY A 333 0.64 -4.79 -8.79
N LYS A 334 0.15 -3.77 -8.06
CA LYS A 334 0.72 -3.40 -6.75
C LYS A 334 0.55 -4.50 -5.71
N VAL A 335 -0.61 -5.16 -5.67
CA VAL A 335 -0.84 -6.32 -4.78
C VAL A 335 0.09 -7.49 -5.13
N MET A 336 0.31 -7.76 -6.41
CA MET A 336 1.13 -8.91 -6.85
C MET A 336 2.64 -8.71 -6.61
N SER A 337 3.11 -7.48 -6.43
CA SER A 337 4.54 -7.17 -6.33
C SER A 337 5.23 -7.71 -5.06
N TRP A 338 4.66 -7.46 -3.89
CA TRP A 338 5.29 -7.83 -2.61
C TRP A 338 5.47 -9.35 -2.43
N PRO A 339 4.48 -10.21 -2.76
CA PRO A 339 4.67 -11.66 -2.70
C PRO A 339 5.87 -12.16 -3.52
N LEU A 340 6.17 -11.53 -4.67
CA LEU A 340 7.32 -11.90 -5.50
C LEU A 340 8.65 -11.46 -4.86
N ALA A 341 8.70 -10.24 -4.31
CA ALA A 341 9.90 -9.76 -3.62
C ALA A 341 10.26 -10.67 -2.43
N VAL A 342 9.25 -11.08 -1.65
CA VAL A 342 9.44 -11.99 -0.53
C VAL A 342 9.77 -13.41 -0.99
N ALA A 343 9.18 -13.89 -2.09
CA ALA A 343 9.55 -15.17 -2.70
C ALA A 343 11.04 -15.21 -3.11
N CYS A 344 11.60 -14.12 -3.66
CA CYS A 344 13.02 -14.02 -3.94
C CYS A 344 13.88 -14.16 -2.67
N CYS A 345 13.46 -13.54 -1.56
CA CYS A 345 14.17 -13.64 -0.28
C CYS A 345 14.19 -15.09 0.24
N HIS A 346 13.03 -15.77 0.24
CA HIS A 346 12.92 -17.18 0.69
C HIS A 346 13.67 -18.16 -0.22
N ALA A 347 13.68 -17.92 -1.54
CA ALA A 347 14.46 -18.73 -2.47
C ALA A 347 15.97 -18.67 -2.16
N ALA A 348 16.47 -17.55 -1.64
CA ALA A 348 17.87 -17.37 -1.26
C ALA A 348 18.21 -17.86 0.17
N ALA A 349 17.31 -17.65 1.15
CA ALA A 349 17.60 -17.91 2.57
C ALA A 349 17.76 -19.40 2.90
N ASP A 350 16.72 -20.19 2.62
CA ASP A 350 16.63 -21.58 3.09
C ASP A 350 16.68 -22.60 1.95
N ARG A 351 16.87 -22.13 0.72
CA ARG A 351 16.65 -22.91 -0.51
C ARG A 351 15.25 -23.53 -0.54
N ASP A 352 14.30 -22.91 0.17
CA ASP A 352 12.92 -23.35 0.21
C ASP A 352 12.21 -22.90 -1.07
N THR A 353 12.58 -23.56 -2.16
CA THR A 353 11.96 -23.39 -3.47
C THR A 353 10.48 -23.74 -3.44
N GLU A 354 10.04 -24.53 -2.47
CA GLU A 354 8.63 -24.85 -2.28
C GLU A 354 7.88 -23.65 -1.69
N LEU A 355 8.35 -23.06 -0.58
CA LEU A 355 7.76 -21.84 -0.01
C LEU A 355 7.82 -20.68 -0.99
N ALA A 356 8.97 -20.43 -1.60
CA ALA A 356 9.11 -19.38 -2.63
C ALA A 356 8.13 -19.61 -3.80
N GLY A 357 7.99 -20.87 -4.24
CA GLY A 357 7.02 -21.25 -5.26
C GLY A 357 5.57 -21.02 -4.82
N ARG A 358 5.20 -21.39 -3.58
CA ARG A 358 3.87 -21.16 -3.02
C ARG A 358 3.52 -19.67 -2.94
N LEU A 359 4.46 -18.85 -2.46
CA LEU A 359 4.28 -17.38 -2.37
C LEU A 359 4.11 -16.77 -3.78
N ALA A 360 4.89 -17.21 -4.76
CA ALA A 360 4.73 -16.78 -6.15
C ALA A 360 3.37 -17.19 -6.74
N VAL A 361 2.91 -18.42 -6.46
CA VAL A 361 1.60 -18.93 -6.89
C VAL A 361 0.44 -18.08 -6.34
N MET A 362 0.57 -17.47 -5.16
CA MET A 362 -0.46 -16.60 -4.60
C MET A 362 -0.78 -15.40 -5.51
N THR A 363 0.16 -14.92 -6.32
CA THR A 363 -0.12 -13.86 -7.30
C THR A 363 -1.10 -14.31 -8.39
N ASN A 364 -1.01 -15.57 -8.83
CA ASN A 364 -1.97 -16.17 -9.75
C ASN A 364 -3.32 -16.43 -9.09
N VAL A 365 -3.33 -16.89 -7.84
CA VAL A 365 -4.58 -17.10 -7.08
C VAL A 365 -5.33 -15.79 -6.90
N PHE A 366 -4.60 -14.71 -6.56
CA PHE A 366 -5.16 -13.37 -6.47
C PHE A 366 -5.70 -12.89 -7.82
N TRP A 367 -4.92 -13.02 -8.91
CA TRP A 367 -5.37 -12.65 -10.24
C TRP A 367 -6.66 -13.37 -10.63
N GLU A 368 -6.75 -14.68 -10.43
CA GLU A 368 -7.94 -15.46 -10.75
C GLU A 368 -9.16 -15.00 -9.96
N ALA A 369 -9.00 -14.75 -8.65
CA ALA A 369 -10.08 -14.21 -7.83
C ALA A 369 -10.53 -12.82 -8.32
N TYR A 370 -9.59 -11.97 -8.73
CA TYR A 370 -9.86 -10.63 -9.23
C TYR A 370 -10.55 -10.66 -10.59
N ALA A 371 -10.01 -11.41 -11.56
CA ALA A 371 -10.59 -11.57 -12.89
C ALA A 371 -12.00 -12.14 -12.83
N ASN A 372 -12.22 -13.18 -12.03
CA ASN A 372 -13.56 -13.74 -11.82
C ASN A 372 -14.54 -12.73 -11.20
N ALA A 373 -14.08 -11.88 -10.28
CA ALA A 373 -14.91 -10.82 -9.70
C ALA A 373 -15.16 -9.68 -10.70
N LEU A 374 -14.17 -9.36 -11.54
CA LEU A 374 -14.26 -8.33 -12.57
C LEU A 374 -15.31 -8.72 -13.63
N ARG A 375 -15.24 -9.96 -14.15
CA ARG A 375 -16.19 -10.48 -15.15
C ARG A 375 -17.64 -10.44 -14.67
N LYS A 376 -17.91 -10.76 -13.40
CA LYS A 376 -19.27 -10.76 -12.84
C LYS A 376 -19.97 -9.41 -12.91
N ASN A 377 -19.20 -8.33 -12.94
CA ASN A 377 -19.70 -6.95 -12.89
C ASN A 377 -19.51 -6.21 -14.21
N MET A 378 -18.74 -6.77 -15.16
CA MET A 378 -18.67 -6.26 -16.52
C MET A 378 -19.71 -6.96 -17.38
N ASP A 379 -20.56 -6.21 -18.06
CA ASP A 379 -21.46 -6.73 -19.11
C ASP A 379 -20.68 -7.03 -20.41
N ARG A 380 -19.46 -7.58 -20.27
CA ARG A 380 -18.49 -7.80 -21.32
C ARG A 380 -17.71 -9.09 -21.04
N ASP A 381 -18.17 -10.19 -21.62
CA ASP A 381 -17.30 -11.35 -21.90
C ASP A 381 -16.32 -10.95 -23.02
N ASN A 382 -15.30 -10.16 -22.66
CA ASN A 382 -14.27 -9.72 -23.60
C ASN A 382 -12.88 -10.12 -23.07
N ASP A 383 -12.41 -11.29 -23.53
CA ASP A 383 -11.08 -11.82 -23.24
C ASP A 383 -9.95 -10.82 -23.56
N ASP A 384 -10.13 -9.93 -24.55
CA ASP A 384 -9.13 -8.91 -24.90
C ASP A 384 -9.00 -7.85 -23.79
N CYS A 385 -10.12 -7.49 -23.14
CA CYS A 385 -10.12 -6.56 -22.02
C CYS A 385 -9.35 -7.16 -20.84
N GLU A 386 -9.64 -8.42 -20.49
CA GLU A 386 -8.93 -9.09 -19.40
C GLU A 386 -7.45 -9.29 -19.70
N CYS A 387 -7.11 -9.67 -20.94
CA CYS A 387 -5.72 -9.77 -21.39
C CYS A 387 -4.97 -8.44 -21.22
N GLN A 388 -5.60 -7.33 -21.62
CA GLN A 388 -5.03 -5.99 -21.46
C GLN A 388 -4.86 -5.61 -19.98
N VAL A 389 -5.86 -5.87 -19.13
CA VAL A 389 -5.76 -5.59 -17.68
C VAL A 389 -4.66 -6.45 -17.04
N PHE A 390 -4.51 -7.72 -17.43
CA PHE A 390 -3.43 -8.58 -16.93
C PHE A 390 -2.07 -8.04 -17.36
N ARG A 391 -1.94 -7.61 -18.62
CA ARG A 391 -0.72 -7.02 -19.15
C ARG A 391 -0.34 -5.74 -18.38
N GLU A 392 -1.30 -4.86 -18.13
CA GLU A 392 -1.09 -3.68 -17.27
C GLU A 392 -0.67 -4.11 -15.85
N ALA A 393 -1.32 -5.12 -15.26
CA ALA A 393 -0.96 -5.63 -13.94
C ALA A 393 0.48 -6.17 -13.89
N MET A 394 0.94 -6.86 -14.93
CA MET A 394 2.35 -7.26 -15.06
C MET A 394 3.27 -6.04 -15.06
N GLY A 395 2.95 -5.00 -15.86
CA GLY A 395 3.74 -3.78 -15.93
C GLY A 395 3.84 -3.07 -14.57
N TRP A 396 2.72 -2.91 -13.87
CA TRP A 396 2.66 -2.29 -12.55
C TRP A 396 3.31 -3.14 -11.45
N THR A 397 3.22 -4.46 -11.53
CA THR A 397 4.02 -5.38 -10.69
C THR A 397 5.50 -5.11 -10.90
N GLY A 398 5.92 -5.04 -12.17
CA GLY A 398 7.30 -4.79 -12.54
C GLY A 398 7.81 -3.43 -12.08
N SER A 399 6.99 -2.38 -12.20
CA SER A 399 7.33 -1.05 -11.68
C SER A 399 7.53 -1.09 -10.16
N MET A 400 6.65 -1.70 -9.37
CA MET A 400 6.85 -1.75 -7.92
C MET A 400 8.15 -2.47 -7.54
N LEU A 401 8.49 -3.57 -8.23
CA LEU A 401 9.73 -4.30 -8.00
C LEU A 401 10.97 -3.48 -8.40
N LEU A 402 10.98 -2.89 -9.60
CA LEU A 402 12.11 -2.12 -10.11
C LEU A 402 12.19 -0.74 -9.44
N THR A 403 11.20 0.10 -9.64
CA THR A 403 11.24 1.51 -9.23
C THR A 403 11.03 1.64 -7.72
N GLY A 404 10.03 0.95 -7.17
CA GLY A 404 9.74 1.01 -5.74
C GLY A 404 10.84 0.36 -4.90
N ILE A 405 11.06 -0.94 -5.07
CA ILE A 405 11.96 -1.71 -4.21
C ILE A 405 13.42 -1.57 -4.64
N TYR A 406 13.78 -1.77 -5.91
CA TYR A 406 15.19 -1.77 -6.34
C TYR A 406 15.81 -0.37 -6.55
N VAL A 407 15.07 0.64 -6.99
CA VAL A 407 15.61 2.00 -7.18
C VAL A 407 15.45 2.82 -5.90
N PHE A 408 14.23 2.97 -5.38
CA PHE A 408 13.98 3.83 -4.22
C PHE A 408 14.16 3.14 -2.86
N GLY A 409 14.21 1.82 -2.83
CA GLY A 409 14.34 1.08 -1.58
C GLY A 409 13.11 1.12 -0.69
N LEU A 410 11.93 1.31 -1.27
CA LEU A 410 10.68 1.26 -0.54
C LEU A 410 10.50 -0.11 0.13
N TYR A 411 10.26 -0.10 1.44
CA TYR A 411 10.00 -1.27 2.28
C TYR A 411 11.14 -2.29 2.34
N ARG A 412 12.37 -1.94 1.94
CA ARG A 412 13.52 -2.88 2.02
C ARG A 412 13.78 -3.36 3.43
N GLU A 413 13.53 -2.50 4.41
CA GLU A 413 13.63 -2.77 5.84
C GLU A 413 12.67 -3.89 6.29
N GLU A 414 11.56 -4.06 5.58
CA GLU A 414 10.54 -5.07 5.87
C GLU A 414 10.79 -6.40 5.15
N LEU A 415 11.68 -6.45 4.15
CA LEU A 415 12.03 -7.69 3.48
C LEU A 415 12.77 -8.62 4.45
N PRO A 416 12.54 -9.95 4.40
CA PRO A 416 13.22 -10.91 5.27
C PRO A 416 14.67 -11.17 4.80
N LEU A 417 15.49 -10.10 4.76
CA LEU A 417 16.89 -10.11 4.33
C LEU A 417 17.86 -10.32 5.49
N HIS A 418 17.41 -10.18 6.74
CA HIS A 418 18.27 -10.16 7.92
C HIS A 418 19.08 -11.45 8.11
N SER A 419 18.54 -12.60 7.71
CA SER A 419 19.20 -13.90 7.74
C SER A 419 20.21 -14.12 6.62
N LEU A 420 20.20 -13.27 5.58
CA LEU A 420 21.07 -13.41 4.41
C LEU A 420 22.44 -12.76 4.62
N SER A 421 23.47 -13.34 3.98
CA SER A 421 24.77 -12.69 3.82
C SER A 421 24.65 -11.46 2.92
N GLU A 422 25.57 -10.49 3.07
CA GLU A 422 25.54 -9.26 2.26
C GLU A 422 25.57 -9.54 0.76
N THR A 423 26.39 -10.51 0.32
CA THR A 423 26.43 -10.94 -1.09
C THR A 423 25.06 -11.44 -1.56
N LEU A 424 24.38 -12.29 -0.77
CA LEU A 424 23.06 -12.80 -1.12
C LEU A 424 21.99 -11.69 -1.10
N ARG A 425 22.09 -10.72 -0.18
CA ARG A 425 21.18 -9.56 -0.18
C ARG A 425 21.28 -8.78 -1.49
N VAL A 426 22.50 -8.54 -1.97
CA VAL A 426 22.74 -7.88 -3.27
C VAL A 426 22.14 -8.71 -4.42
N GLU A 427 22.35 -10.03 -4.44
CA GLU A 427 21.79 -10.91 -5.47
C GLU A 427 20.25 -10.97 -5.47
N VAL A 428 19.64 -10.98 -4.28
CA VAL A 428 18.18 -10.94 -4.11
C VAL A 428 17.62 -9.62 -4.65
N LEU A 429 18.20 -8.48 -4.25
CA LEU A 429 17.77 -7.18 -4.75
C LEU A 429 17.97 -7.07 -6.27
N ALA A 430 19.08 -7.57 -6.80
CA ALA A 430 19.33 -7.60 -8.24
C ALA A 430 18.29 -8.46 -8.98
N SER A 431 17.88 -9.58 -8.40
CA SER A 431 16.84 -10.45 -8.99
C SER A 431 15.45 -9.80 -8.94
N ILE A 432 15.12 -9.11 -7.85
CA ILE A 432 13.89 -8.29 -7.73
C ILE A 432 13.88 -7.21 -8.82
N GLY A 433 14.97 -6.46 -8.99
CA GLY A 433 15.07 -5.42 -10.01
C GLY A 433 14.98 -5.99 -11.44
N LEU A 434 15.68 -7.10 -11.72
CA LEU A 434 15.65 -7.76 -13.03
C LEU A 434 14.27 -8.31 -13.37
N LEU A 435 13.59 -8.92 -12.40
CA LEU A 435 12.20 -9.34 -12.53
C LEU A 435 11.31 -8.13 -12.85
N GLY A 436 11.55 -7.01 -12.18
CA GLY A 436 10.87 -5.74 -12.45
C GLY A 436 11.01 -5.27 -13.90
N ILE A 437 12.23 -5.26 -14.43
CA ILE A 437 12.51 -4.90 -15.83
C ILE A 437 11.74 -5.82 -16.78
N LYS A 438 11.90 -7.15 -16.64
CA LYS A 438 11.25 -8.13 -17.51
C LYS A 438 9.72 -7.92 -17.55
N LEU A 439 9.10 -7.77 -16.38
CA LEU A 439 7.65 -7.57 -16.28
C LEU A 439 7.19 -6.23 -16.86
N MET A 440 7.95 -5.14 -16.68
CA MET A 440 7.64 -3.85 -17.32
C MET A 440 7.73 -3.94 -18.85
N GLN A 441 8.68 -4.69 -19.42
CA GLN A 441 8.76 -4.83 -20.87
C GLN A 441 7.57 -5.61 -21.46
N TYR A 442 7.12 -6.68 -20.79
CA TYR A 442 5.90 -7.39 -21.21
C TYR A 442 4.64 -6.55 -21.01
N GLY A 443 4.56 -5.79 -19.92
CA GLY A 443 3.41 -4.98 -19.57
C GLY A 443 3.28 -3.70 -20.39
N PHE A 444 4.31 -2.85 -20.38
CA PHE A 444 4.27 -1.49 -20.92
C PHE A 444 4.85 -1.37 -22.33
N GLU A 445 5.88 -2.14 -22.68
CA GLU A 445 6.40 -2.16 -24.06
C GLU A 445 5.66 -3.17 -24.96
N HIS A 446 4.68 -3.88 -24.42
CA HIS A 446 3.92 -4.92 -25.12
C HIS A 446 4.82 -5.96 -25.81
N MET A 447 5.90 -6.39 -25.15
CA MET A 447 6.70 -7.50 -25.65
C MET A 447 5.80 -8.72 -25.91
N GLU A 448 5.92 -9.30 -27.11
CA GLU A 448 4.99 -10.33 -27.62
C GLU A 448 3.51 -9.84 -27.56
N PRO A 449 3.12 -8.84 -28.39
CA PRO A 449 1.80 -8.20 -28.25
C PRO A 449 0.63 -9.11 -28.63
N HIS A 450 0.89 -10.20 -29.36
CA HIS A 450 -0.08 -11.15 -29.88
C HIS A 450 -0.38 -12.31 -28.92
N LEU A 451 0.22 -12.35 -27.73
CA LEU A 451 -0.06 -13.40 -26.75
C LEU A 451 -1.51 -13.33 -26.29
N THR A 452 -2.17 -14.48 -26.24
CA THR A 452 -3.44 -14.64 -25.53
C THR A 452 -3.23 -14.50 -24.02
N LEU A 453 -4.31 -14.28 -23.26
CA LEU A 453 -4.24 -14.22 -21.79
C LEU A 453 -3.56 -15.47 -21.20
N HIS A 454 -3.89 -16.67 -21.69
CA HIS A 454 -3.28 -17.91 -21.22
C HIS A 454 -1.77 -17.95 -21.47
N GLN A 455 -1.33 -17.54 -22.66
CA GLN A 455 0.09 -17.50 -23.00
C GLN A 455 0.84 -16.43 -22.19
N LEU A 456 0.21 -15.27 -21.98
CA LEU A 456 0.79 -14.19 -21.18
C LEU A 456 0.96 -14.60 -19.71
N ARG A 457 -0.02 -15.33 -19.15
CA ARG A 457 0.09 -15.92 -17.81
C ARG A 457 1.17 -16.99 -17.71
N ALA A 458 1.28 -17.86 -18.72
CA ALA A 458 2.37 -18.84 -18.77
C ALA A 458 3.74 -18.14 -18.80
N ARG A 459 3.87 -17.06 -19.58
CA ARG A 459 5.09 -16.25 -19.64
C ARG A 459 5.42 -15.59 -18.31
N TYR A 460 4.43 -15.00 -17.64
CA TYR A 460 4.57 -14.42 -16.29
C TYR A 460 5.14 -15.46 -15.30
N CYS A 461 4.60 -16.67 -15.29
CA CYS A 461 5.11 -17.77 -14.44
C CYS A 461 6.55 -18.17 -14.78
N ILE A 462 6.89 -18.28 -16.08
CA ILE A 462 8.24 -18.64 -16.52
C ILE A 462 9.25 -17.61 -16.02
N ILE A 463 8.98 -16.32 -16.25
CA ILE A 463 9.85 -15.21 -15.83
C ILE A 463 10.15 -15.27 -14.32
N ILE A 464 9.13 -15.50 -13.49
CA ILE A 464 9.30 -15.62 -12.03
C ILE A 464 10.11 -16.86 -11.67
N GLN A 465 9.77 -18.03 -12.23
CA GLN A 465 10.44 -19.29 -11.92
C GLN A 465 11.92 -19.28 -12.30
N GLU A 466 12.30 -18.61 -13.38
CA GLU A 466 13.70 -18.42 -13.77
C GLU A 466 14.51 -17.73 -12.66
N GLU A 467 14.02 -16.62 -12.12
CA GLU A 467 14.74 -15.89 -11.07
C GLU A 467 14.74 -16.63 -9.72
N LEU A 468 13.63 -17.30 -9.35
CA LEU A 468 13.60 -18.12 -8.13
C LEU A 468 14.59 -19.29 -8.21
N LYS A 469 14.68 -19.96 -9.37
CA LYS A 469 15.66 -21.05 -9.59
C LYS A 469 17.10 -20.52 -9.59
N TYR A 470 17.34 -19.34 -10.17
CA TYR A 470 18.66 -18.70 -10.12
C TYR A 470 19.11 -18.49 -8.67
N LEU A 471 18.26 -17.89 -7.84
CA LEU A 471 18.60 -17.59 -6.44
C LEU A 471 18.84 -18.87 -5.63
N ALA A 472 18.00 -19.88 -5.79
CA ALA A 472 18.16 -21.17 -5.11
C ALA A 472 19.47 -21.90 -5.48
N ASN A 473 19.94 -21.72 -6.72
CA ASN A 473 21.17 -22.37 -7.21
C ASN A 473 22.45 -21.63 -6.81
N ASN A 474 22.42 -20.29 -6.77
CA ASN A 474 23.59 -19.46 -6.43
C ASN A 474 23.79 -19.25 -4.92
N SER A 475 22.88 -19.75 -4.09
CA SER A 475 23.01 -19.77 -2.62
C SER A 475 23.82 -20.97 -2.11
N ARG A 476 24.70 -21.53 -2.94
CA ARG A 476 25.63 -22.64 -2.65
C ARG A 476 27.05 -22.11 -2.56
#